data_AF-A0AAU5LDW4-F1
#
_entry.id   AF-A0AAU5LDW4-F1
#
_cell.length_a   1.000
_cell.length_b   1.000
_cell.length_c   1.000
_cell.angle_alpha   90.00
_cell.angle_beta   90.00
_cell.angle_gamma   90.00
#
_symmetry.space_group_name_H-M   'P 1'
#
loop_
_entity.id
_entity.type
_entity.pdbx_description
1 polymer ?
#
loop_
_entity_poly.entity_id
_entity_poly.type
_entity_poly.pdbx_seq_one_letter_code
_entity_poly.pdbx_strand_id
1 'polypeptide(L)'
;MGNEIVRFAEYRLYDAKKIDASNAMMGLLAGAQMASHLLQLTEGSETRLPDVFPQVQHVKPFNVPTETVRQVLQSADNHLGAISVPYSLELHEDFLKTCVDLLVRGRMMTPAQALSKTTLAVLHSAIEEATGESFSPDSIIQVDTLRLMRSCMIHNGGRADQALVDQIGRWTPSAEARWVKLTKSSLRGLAVGDPVQFGHAELILCLAVTKSLARQANRILRDALPRPLWATMVVEDVLSEHPRSSPHQLERLVYGQARRHYKPLQLTEAELSTAIAAR
;
A
#
# COMPACT_ATOMS: atom_id res chain seq x y z
N MET A 1 19.09 -8.81 -15.26
CA MET A 1 18.51 -9.68 -14.22
C MET A 1 17.01 -9.50 -14.20
N GLY A 2 16.24 -10.59 -14.16
CA GLY A 2 14.80 -10.60 -14.42
C GLY A 2 14.00 -9.75 -13.42
N ASN A 3 12.99 -9.05 -13.93
CA ASN A 3 12.03 -8.24 -13.15
C ASN A 3 11.03 -9.11 -12.36
N GLU A 4 11.38 -10.36 -12.07
CA GLU A 4 10.48 -11.36 -11.51
C GLU A 4 10.50 -11.32 -9.98
N ILE A 5 9.30 -11.34 -9.39
CA ILE A 5 9.05 -11.29 -7.94
C ILE A 5 8.54 -12.65 -7.44
N VAL A 6 8.86 -13.00 -6.20
CA VAL A 6 8.33 -14.19 -5.53
C VAL A 6 6.93 -13.88 -5.01
N ARG A 7 5.90 -14.56 -5.51
CA ARG A 7 4.52 -14.34 -5.08
C ARG A 7 4.18 -15.20 -3.87
N PHE A 8 4.96 -15.09 -2.79
CA PHE A 8 4.68 -15.79 -1.54
C PHE A 8 3.36 -15.33 -0.90
N ALA A 9 2.78 -16.13 0.00
CA ALA A 9 1.41 -16.00 0.48
C ALA A 9 1.05 -14.57 0.93
N GLU A 10 1.86 -13.99 1.81
CA GLU A 10 1.61 -12.69 2.39
C GLU A 10 1.76 -11.55 1.36
N TYR A 11 2.69 -11.68 0.40
CA TYR A 11 2.75 -10.75 -0.72
C TYR A 11 1.51 -10.83 -1.62
N ARG A 12 0.95 -12.03 -1.86
CA ARG A 12 -0.31 -12.19 -2.61
C ARG A 12 -1.48 -11.55 -1.87
N LEU A 13 -1.54 -11.73 -0.55
CA LEU A 13 -2.57 -11.12 0.30
C LEU A 13 -2.47 -9.58 0.28
N TYR A 14 -1.27 -9.03 0.43
CA TYR A 14 -1.02 -7.60 0.33
C TYR A 14 -1.45 -7.04 -1.03
N ASP A 15 -1.03 -7.67 -2.13
CA ASP A 15 -1.36 -7.20 -3.49
C ASP A 15 -2.88 -7.24 -3.73
N ALA A 16 -3.56 -8.29 -3.24
CA ALA A 16 -5.02 -8.40 -3.30
C ALA A 16 -5.72 -7.31 -2.48
N LYS A 17 -5.35 -7.11 -1.21
CA LYS A 17 -5.89 -6.04 -0.35
C LYS A 17 -5.72 -4.66 -0.96
N LYS A 18 -4.55 -4.40 -1.55
CA LYS A 18 -4.24 -3.13 -2.22
C LYS A 18 -5.06 -2.93 -3.50
N ILE A 19 -5.27 -3.98 -4.30
CA ILE A 19 -6.13 -3.91 -5.50
C ILE A 19 -7.57 -3.64 -5.08
N ASP A 20 -8.07 -4.35 -4.07
CA ASP A 20 -9.43 -4.17 -3.54
C ASP A 20 -9.63 -2.74 -3.01
N ALA A 21 -8.71 -2.26 -2.17
CA ALA A 21 -8.67 -0.90 -1.68
C ALA A 21 -8.69 0.14 -2.83
N SER A 22 -7.82 -0.03 -3.82
CA SER A 22 -7.75 0.86 -4.98
C SER A 22 -9.07 0.86 -5.77
N ASN A 23 -9.67 -0.31 -6.00
CA ASN A 23 -10.92 -0.42 -6.75
C ASN A 23 -12.08 0.24 -5.99
N ALA A 24 -12.17 0.02 -4.67
CA ALA A 24 -13.18 0.64 -3.83
C ALA A 24 -13.07 2.17 -3.86
N MET A 25 -11.86 2.71 -3.72
CA MET A 25 -11.62 4.16 -3.75
C MET A 25 -11.96 4.78 -5.10
N MET A 26 -11.55 4.14 -6.20
CA MET A 26 -11.88 4.62 -7.55
C MET A 26 -13.38 4.53 -7.84
N GLY A 27 -14.04 3.49 -7.35
CA GLY A 27 -15.50 3.34 -7.43
C GLY A 27 -16.24 4.44 -6.67
N LEU A 28 -15.79 4.78 -5.46
CA LEU A 28 -16.36 5.88 -4.67
C LEU A 28 -16.18 7.24 -5.35
N LEU A 29 -14.98 7.50 -5.90
CA LEU A 29 -14.71 8.73 -6.66
C LEU A 29 -15.62 8.82 -7.89
N ALA A 30 -15.66 7.76 -8.71
CA ALA A 30 -16.51 7.73 -9.89
C ALA A 30 -17.98 7.92 -9.54
N GLY A 31 -18.46 7.26 -8.49
CA GLY A 31 -19.83 7.41 -7.97
C GLY A 31 -20.13 8.83 -7.51
N ALA A 32 -19.21 9.48 -6.79
CA ALA A 32 -19.35 10.87 -6.35
C ALA A 32 -19.45 11.84 -7.54
N GLN A 33 -18.59 11.66 -8.56
CA GLN A 33 -18.60 12.49 -9.76
C GLN A 33 -19.87 12.27 -10.59
N MET A 34 -20.32 11.03 -10.75
CA MET A 34 -21.59 10.72 -11.43
C MET A 34 -22.79 11.34 -10.71
N ALA A 35 -22.85 11.20 -9.38
CA ALA A 35 -23.91 11.79 -8.57
C ALA A 35 -23.88 13.33 -8.65
N SER A 36 -22.70 13.94 -8.59
CA SER A 36 -22.55 15.39 -8.78
C SER A 36 -23.08 15.85 -10.13
N HIS A 37 -22.80 15.09 -11.20
CA HIS A 37 -23.28 15.42 -12.54
C HIS A 37 -24.81 15.26 -12.66
N LEU A 38 -25.39 14.20 -12.11
CA LEU A 38 -26.85 14.01 -12.10
C LEU A 38 -27.57 15.14 -11.35
N LEU A 39 -27.01 15.61 -10.25
CA LEU A 39 -27.59 16.71 -9.47
C LEU A 39 -27.58 18.06 -10.18
N GLN A 40 -26.76 18.25 -11.23
CA GLN A 40 -26.81 19.45 -12.07
C GLN A 40 -28.19 19.63 -12.72
N LEU A 41 -28.93 18.55 -12.96
CA LEU A 41 -30.30 18.60 -13.49
C LEU A 41 -31.31 19.23 -12.53
N THR A 42 -30.94 19.40 -11.26
CA THR A 42 -31.77 20.01 -10.21
C THR A 42 -31.26 21.39 -9.77
N GLU A 43 -30.33 21.97 -10.54
CA GLU A 43 -29.76 23.28 -10.24
C GLU A 43 -30.85 24.37 -10.19
N GLY A 44 -30.81 25.20 -9.15
CA GLY A 44 -31.82 26.24 -8.89
C GLY A 44 -33.11 25.73 -8.23
N SER A 45 -33.24 24.43 -7.94
CA SER A 45 -34.36 23.86 -7.21
C SER A 45 -34.08 23.75 -5.70
N GLU A 46 -35.12 23.89 -4.87
CA GLU A 46 -35.05 23.58 -3.43
C GLU A 46 -35.28 22.08 -3.12
N THR A 47 -35.27 21.23 -4.15
CA THR A 47 -35.43 19.78 -3.99
C THR A 47 -34.35 19.23 -3.06
N ARG A 48 -34.75 18.34 -2.16
CA ARG A 48 -33.83 17.71 -1.21
C ARG A 48 -33.37 16.35 -1.75
N LEU A 49 -32.18 15.93 -1.32
CA LEU A 49 -31.60 14.66 -1.78
C LEU A 49 -32.51 13.42 -1.56
N PRO A 50 -33.22 13.28 -0.42
CA PRO A 50 -34.13 12.15 -0.22
C PRO A 50 -35.30 12.11 -1.19
N ASP A 51 -35.70 13.26 -1.73
CA ASP A 51 -36.81 13.35 -2.70
C ASP A 51 -36.35 12.89 -4.09
N VAL A 52 -35.09 13.15 -4.44
CA VAL A 52 -34.48 12.71 -5.70
C VAL A 52 -34.10 11.22 -5.66
N PHE A 53 -33.61 10.73 -4.53
CA PHE A 53 -33.11 9.36 -4.37
C PHE A 53 -33.76 8.60 -3.20
N PRO A 54 -35.07 8.37 -3.20
CA PRO A 54 -35.78 7.80 -2.06
C PRO A 54 -35.38 6.35 -1.74
N GLN A 55 -34.81 5.64 -2.71
CA GLN A 55 -34.39 4.24 -2.58
C GLN A 55 -32.94 4.09 -2.06
N VAL A 56 -32.18 5.19 -1.93
CA VAL A 56 -30.80 5.12 -1.42
C VAL A 56 -30.83 4.90 0.08
N GLN A 57 -30.24 3.79 0.53
CA GLN A 57 -30.09 3.49 1.95
C GLN A 57 -29.30 4.61 2.64
N HIS A 58 -29.75 5.02 3.82
CA HIS A 58 -29.15 6.10 4.62
C HIS A 58 -29.15 7.50 3.97
N VAL A 59 -29.98 7.76 2.96
CA VAL A 59 -30.12 9.14 2.41
C VAL A 59 -30.85 10.08 3.37
N LYS A 60 -31.75 9.56 4.22
CA LYS A 60 -32.61 10.37 5.10
C LYS A 60 -31.84 11.26 6.10
N PRO A 61 -30.76 10.79 6.76
CA PRO A 61 -29.90 11.66 7.55
C PRO A 61 -29.26 12.80 6.75
N PHE A 62 -29.06 12.62 5.45
CA PHE A 62 -28.43 13.61 4.56
C PHE A 62 -29.51 14.46 3.84
N ASN A 63 -30.41 15.03 4.65
CA ASN A 63 -31.57 15.82 4.19
C ASN A 63 -31.20 17.28 3.91
N VAL A 64 -30.34 17.50 2.93
CA VAL A 64 -29.88 18.83 2.51
C VAL A 64 -30.30 19.12 1.06
N PRO A 65 -30.35 20.40 0.64
CA PRO A 65 -30.62 20.77 -0.75
C PRO A 65 -29.61 20.12 -1.70
N THR A 66 -30.06 19.76 -2.91
CA THR A 66 -29.21 19.11 -3.92
C THR A 66 -27.97 19.92 -4.29
N GLU A 67 -28.06 21.26 -4.26
CA GLU A 67 -26.92 22.15 -4.49
C GLU A 67 -25.82 21.99 -3.43
N THR A 68 -26.21 21.91 -2.15
CA THR A 68 -25.26 21.65 -1.05
C THR A 68 -24.61 20.28 -1.20
N VAL A 69 -25.39 19.25 -1.58
CA VAL A 69 -24.84 17.92 -1.85
C VAL A 69 -23.82 17.96 -2.99
N ARG A 70 -24.12 18.69 -4.06
CA ARG A 70 -23.22 18.82 -5.21
C ARG A 70 -21.88 19.40 -4.79
N GLN A 71 -21.86 20.44 -3.96
CA GLN A 71 -20.62 21.02 -3.43
C GLN A 71 -19.82 20.03 -2.58
N VAL A 72 -20.49 19.23 -1.75
CA VAL A 72 -19.85 18.15 -0.97
C VAL A 72 -19.24 17.10 -1.90
N LEU A 73 -19.97 16.69 -2.95
CA LEU A 73 -19.50 15.70 -3.92
C LEU A 73 -18.35 16.23 -4.79
N GLN A 74 -18.36 17.50 -5.16
CA GLN A 74 -17.24 18.16 -5.85
C GLN A 74 -15.98 18.21 -4.98
N SER A 75 -16.15 18.27 -3.65
CA SER A 75 -15.05 18.22 -2.67
C SER A 75 -14.67 16.79 -2.27
N ALA A 76 -15.36 15.76 -2.78
CA ALA A 76 -15.16 14.37 -2.39
C ALA A 76 -13.74 13.89 -2.69
N ASP A 77 -13.10 14.38 -3.75
CA ASP A 77 -11.72 14.03 -4.10
C ASP A 77 -10.74 14.30 -2.94
N ASN A 78 -10.91 15.44 -2.26
CA ASN A 78 -10.04 15.81 -1.15
C ASN A 78 -10.32 14.97 0.10
N HIS A 79 -11.60 14.73 0.40
CA HIS A 79 -11.98 13.90 1.55
C HIS A 79 -11.60 12.43 1.35
N LEU A 80 -11.79 11.89 0.16
CA LEU A 80 -11.38 10.55 -0.19
C LEU A 80 -9.87 10.43 -0.18
N GLY A 81 -9.12 11.38 -0.76
CA GLY A 81 -7.67 11.43 -0.65
C GLY A 81 -7.20 11.39 0.81
N ALA A 82 -7.83 12.21 1.67
CA ALA A 82 -7.54 12.29 3.10
C ALA A 82 -7.77 10.98 3.87
N ILE A 83 -8.66 10.10 3.40
CA ILE A 83 -8.93 8.80 4.03
C ILE A 83 -8.09 7.70 3.38
N SER A 84 -7.97 7.75 2.05
CA SER A 84 -7.41 6.71 1.21
C SER A 84 -5.89 6.63 1.26
N VAL A 85 -5.21 7.77 1.33
CA VAL A 85 -3.74 7.79 1.44
C VAL A 85 -3.28 7.18 2.76
N PRO A 86 -3.80 7.58 3.94
CA PRO A 86 -3.45 6.94 5.20
C PRO A 86 -3.70 5.43 5.20
N TYR A 87 -4.85 4.99 4.69
CA TYR A 87 -5.17 3.56 4.60
C TYR A 87 -4.19 2.80 3.69
N SER A 88 -3.82 3.37 2.54
CA SER A 88 -2.84 2.76 1.62
C SER A 88 -1.44 2.68 2.23
N LEU A 89 -1.03 3.70 3.00
CA LEU A 89 0.24 3.69 3.73
C LEU A 89 0.23 2.60 4.83
N GLU A 90 -0.90 2.41 5.52
CA GLU A 90 -1.04 1.39 6.55
C GLU A 90 -0.94 -0.02 5.98
N LEU A 91 -1.56 -0.29 4.83
CA LEU A 91 -1.41 -1.57 4.13
C LEU A 91 0.06 -1.85 3.76
N HIS A 92 0.80 -0.81 3.38
CA HIS A 92 2.23 -0.93 3.08
C HIS A 92 3.06 -1.15 4.34
N GLU A 93 2.75 -0.45 5.43
CA GLU A 93 3.40 -0.65 6.73
C GLU A 93 3.23 -2.08 7.24
N ASP A 94 2.01 -2.63 7.19
CA ASP A 94 1.70 -4.02 7.56
C ASP A 94 2.50 -5.03 6.74
N PHE A 95 2.61 -4.80 5.42
CA PHE A 95 3.43 -5.65 4.56
C PHE A 95 4.92 -5.57 4.89
N LEU A 96 5.46 -4.38 5.20
CA LEU A 96 6.85 -4.25 5.61
C LEU A 96 7.13 -4.90 6.97
N LYS A 97 6.19 -4.85 7.91
CA LYS A 97 6.29 -5.61 9.18
C LYS A 97 6.40 -7.11 8.90
N THR A 98 5.60 -7.63 7.98
CA THR A 98 5.72 -9.01 7.52
C THR A 98 7.11 -9.30 6.93
N CYS A 99 7.66 -8.37 6.14
CA CYS A 99 9.01 -8.52 5.59
C CYS A 99 10.08 -8.59 6.70
N VAL A 100 9.96 -7.75 7.73
CA VAL A 100 10.84 -7.77 8.90
C VAL A 100 10.72 -9.09 9.68
N ASP A 101 9.51 -9.61 9.87
CA ASP A 101 9.29 -10.91 10.51
C ASP A 101 9.93 -12.06 9.71
N LEU A 102 9.89 -12.00 8.38
CA LEU A 102 10.61 -12.96 7.52
C LEU A 102 12.12 -12.86 7.68
N LEU A 103 12.68 -11.67 7.84
CA LEU A 103 14.11 -11.49 8.14
C LEU A 103 14.49 -12.08 9.51
N VAL A 104 13.60 -11.98 10.50
CA VAL A 104 13.77 -12.65 11.79
C VAL A 104 13.77 -14.17 11.64
N ARG A 105 12.81 -14.72 10.90
CA ARG A 105 12.75 -16.16 10.57
C ARG A 105 14.00 -16.63 9.81
N GLY A 106 14.53 -15.77 8.93
CA GLY A 106 15.78 -15.98 8.19
C GLY A 106 17.06 -15.79 9.01
N ARG A 107 16.96 -15.45 10.31
CA ARG A 107 18.08 -15.13 11.21
C ARG A 107 18.95 -13.97 10.73
N MET A 108 18.40 -13.09 9.90
CA MET A 108 19.05 -11.85 9.44
C MET A 108 18.83 -10.70 10.42
N MET A 109 17.83 -10.82 11.28
CA MET A 109 17.49 -9.87 12.33
C MET A 109 17.08 -10.62 13.60
N THR A 110 17.35 -10.06 14.77
CA THR A 110 16.85 -10.60 16.04
C THR A 110 15.43 -10.10 16.34
N PRO A 111 14.60 -10.85 17.11
CA PRO A 111 13.28 -10.38 17.51
C PRO A 111 13.31 -9.03 18.26
N ALA A 112 14.33 -8.81 19.09
CA ALA A 112 14.50 -7.55 19.83
C ALA A 112 14.73 -6.35 18.88
N GLN A 113 15.51 -6.54 17.81
CA GLN A 113 15.69 -5.51 16.78
C GLN A 113 14.38 -5.23 16.05
N ALA A 114 13.64 -6.27 15.64
CA ALA A 114 12.35 -6.11 14.97
C ALA A 114 11.33 -5.33 15.82
N LEU A 115 11.23 -5.64 17.11
CA LEU A 115 10.34 -4.94 18.05
C LEU A 115 10.66 -3.45 18.20
N SER A 116 11.91 -3.04 17.99
CA SER A 116 12.30 -1.62 18.01
C SER A 116 11.95 -0.87 16.70
N LYS A 117 11.54 -1.58 15.65
CA LYS A 117 11.31 -1.06 14.29
C LYS A 117 9.86 -1.28 13.86
N THR A 118 8.93 -0.62 14.53
CA THR A 118 7.48 -0.88 14.37
C THR A 118 6.75 0.12 13.47
N THR A 119 7.40 1.16 12.99
CA THR A 119 6.74 2.25 12.25
C THR A 119 7.24 2.36 10.82
N LEU A 120 6.40 2.82 9.89
CA LEU A 120 6.78 3.02 8.49
C LEU A 120 8.02 3.90 8.31
N ALA A 121 8.30 4.81 9.25
CA ALA A 121 9.47 5.68 9.20
C ALA A 121 10.81 4.94 9.29
N VAL A 122 10.83 3.73 9.85
CA VAL A 122 12.07 2.97 10.11
C VAL A 122 12.09 1.59 9.48
N LEU A 123 10.97 1.09 8.96
CA LEU A 123 10.87 -0.26 8.41
C LEU A 123 11.73 -0.46 7.16
N HIS A 124 11.78 0.51 6.24
CA HIS A 124 12.64 0.40 5.06
C HIS A 124 14.11 0.33 5.45
N SER A 125 14.59 1.26 6.29
CA SER A 125 15.99 1.24 6.72
C SER A 125 16.33 0.00 7.54
N ALA A 126 15.40 -0.54 8.33
CA ALA A 126 15.60 -1.80 9.05
C ALA A 126 15.82 -2.99 8.10
N ILE A 127 15.12 -3.03 6.96
CA ILE A 127 15.32 -4.05 5.93
C ILE A 127 16.68 -3.84 5.24
N GLU A 128 17.06 -2.60 4.92
CA GLU A 128 18.37 -2.29 4.33
C GLU A 128 19.52 -2.67 5.27
N GLU A 129 19.42 -2.29 6.55
CA GLU A 129 20.41 -2.62 7.60
C GLU A 129 20.59 -4.13 7.76
N ALA A 130 19.50 -4.91 7.70
CA ALA A 130 19.56 -6.36 7.89
C ALA A 130 20.06 -7.13 6.65
N THR A 131 19.90 -6.57 5.45
CA THR A 131 20.20 -7.28 4.19
C THR A 131 21.42 -6.74 3.46
N GLY A 132 21.84 -5.51 3.74
CA GLY A 132 22.88 -4.80 2.99
C GLY A 132 22.42 -4.26 1.62
N GLU A 133 21.17 -4.51 1.24
CA GLU A 133 20.56 -4.00 0.00
C GLU A 133 19.91 -2.63 0.22
N SER A 134 19.61 -1.91 -0.87
CA SER A 134 19.03 -0.56 -0.81
C SER A 134 17.73 -0.43 -1.60
N PHE A 135 16.77 0.34 -1.05
CA PHE A 135 15.63 0.84 -1.79
C PHE A 135 16.01 2.03 -2.67
N SER A 136 15.18 2.31 -3.67
CA SER A 136 15.22 3.55 -4.45
C SER A 136 15.11 4.75 -3.50
N PRO A 137 16.16 5.58 -3.35
CA PRO A 137 16.14 6.74 -2.45
C PRO A 137 15.00 7.70 -2.80
N ASP A 138 14.78 7.77 -4.10
CA ASP A 138 13.79 8.54 -4.80
C ASP A 138 12.34 8.10 -4.53
N SER A 139 12.13 6.81 -4.22
CA SER A 139 10.83 6.28 -3.74
C SER A 139 10.67 6.43 -2.23
N ILE A 140 11.76 6.30 -1.47
CA ILE A 140 11.78 6.56 -0.03
C ILE A 140 11.41 8.01 0.26
N ILE A 141 12.00 8.97 -0.45
CA ILE A 141 11.67 10.40 -0.31
C ILE A 141 10.17 10.64 -0.49
N GLN A 142 9.56 10.03 -1.51
CA GLN A 142 8.15 10.20 -1.83
C GLN A 142 7.22 9.59 -0.77
N VAL A 143 7.49 8.36 -0.32
CA VAL A 143 6.67 7.73 0.73
C VAL A 143 6.82 8.44 2.07
N ASP A 144 8.01 8.95 2.38
CA ASP A 144 8.28 9.73 3.58
C ASP A 144 7.53 11.07 3.56
N THR A 145 7.51 11.75 2.42
CA THR A 145 6.70 12.97 2.27
C THR A 145 5.21 12.65 2.47
N LEU A 146 4.67 11.58 1.88
CA LEU A 146 3.27 11.18 2.09
C LEU A 146 2.98 10.84 3.57
N ARG A 147 3.90 10.16 4.25
CA ARG A 147 3.79 9.87 5.70
C ARG A 147 3.75 11.15 6.53
N LEU A 148 4.59 12.13 6.23
CA LEU A 148 4.63 13.41 6.94
C LEU A 148 3.38 14.26 6.64
N MET A 149 2.91 14.26 5.39
CA MET A 149 1.61 14.87 5.04
C MET A 149 0.46 14.23 5.84
N ARG A 150 0.45 12.90 5.99
CA ARG A 150 -0.55 12.19 6.81
C ARG A 150 -0.46 12.66 8.26
N SER A 151 0.76 12.77 8.78
CA SER A 151 1.00 13.19 10.16
C SER A 151 0.50 14.63 10.40
N CYS A 152 0.76 15.55 9.46
CA CYS A 152 0.24 16.92 9.48
C CYS A 152 -1.30 16.94 9.48
N MET A 153 -1.93 16.07 8.68
CA MET A 153 -3.38 15.98 8.61
C MET A 153 -4.02 15.47 9.89
N ILE A 154 -3.44 14.45 10.52
CA ILE A 154 -3.99 13.83 11.74
C ILE A 154 -3.71 14.72 12.97
N HIS A 155 -2.52 15.32 13.06
CA HIS A 155 -2.05 15.96 14.30
C HIS A 155 -2.03 17.49 14.26
N ASN A 156 -1.87 18.10 13.08
CA ASN A 156 -1.71 19.56 12.94
C ASN A 156 -2.89 20.21 12.21
N GLY A 157 -4.07 19.59 12.26
CA GLY A 157 -5.28 20.12 11.62
C GLY A 157 -5.15 20.31 10.11
N GLY A 158 -4.32 19.49 9.45
CA GLY A 158 -4.07 19.64 8.02
C GLY A 158 -3.12 20.77 7.65
N ARG A 159 -2.24 21.22 8.56
CA ARG A 159 -1.23 22.25 8.28
C ARG A 159 0.19 21.68 8.30
N ALA A 160 1.02 22.17 7.40
CA ALA A 160 2.41 21.76 7.26
C ALA A 160 3.22 22.13 8.50
N ASP A 161 4.06 21.21 8.96
CA ASP A 161 5.04 21.44 10.01
C ASP A 161 6.46 21.51 9.46
N GLN A 162 7.42 21.79 10.35
CA GLN A 162 8.83 21.90 9.97
C GLN A 162 9.38 20.58 9.41
N ALA A 163 8.93 19.43 9.92
CA ALA A 163 9.40 18.13 9.46
C ALA A 163 9.02 17.87 8.00
N LEU A 164 7.80 18.22 7.60
CA LEU A 164 7.36 18.14 6.20
C LEU A 164 8.15 19.09 5.30
N VAL A 165 8.35 20.33 5.73
CA VAL A 165 9.12 21.34 4.97
C VAL A 165 10.57 20.89 4.78
N ASP A 166 11.21 20.39 5.84
CA ASP A 166 12.59 19.87 5.78
C ASP A 166 12.69 18.67 4.83
N GLN A 167 11.70 17.77 4.86
CA GLN A 167 11.65 16.62 3.96
C GLN A 167 11.52 17.05 2.49
N ILE A 168 10.69 18.04 2.19
CA ILE A 168 10.57 18.62 0.84
C ILE A 168 11.88 19.29 0.44
N GLY A 169 12.56 19.95 1.38
CA GLY A 169 13.89 20.54 1.17
C GLY A 169 14.91 19.53 0.62
N ARG A 170 14.84 18.27 1.07
CA ARG A 170 15.71 17.15 0.67
C ARG A 170 15.35 16.50 -0.67
N TRP A 171 14.29 16.94 -1.34
CA TRP A 171 13.91 16.36 -2.63
C TRP A 171 15.04 16.48 -3.65
N THR A 172 15.33 15.38 -4.34
CA THR A 172 16.16 15.37 -5.55
C THR A 172 15.34 15.90 -6.74
N PRO A 173 15.99 16.43 -7.80
CA PRO A 173 15.27 16.82 -9.02
C PRO A 173 14.45 15.67 -9.63
N SER A 174 14.93 14.43 -9.52
CA SER A 174 14.24 13.24 -10.02
C SER A 174 13.04 12.83 -9.15
N ALA A 175 13.13 12.96 -7.83
CA ALA A 175 12.01 12.76 -6.92
C ALA A 175 10.88 13.75 -7.18
N GLU A 176 11.23 15.04 -7.32
CA GLU A 176 10.29 16.09 -7.65
C GLU A 176 9.66 15.88 -9.03
N ALA A 177 10.46 15.59 -10.06
CA ALA A 177 9.95 15.36 -11.41
C ALA A 177 8.94 14.19 -11.45
N ARG A 178 9.20 13.09 -10.72
CA ARG A 178 8.24 11.99 -10.61
C ARG A 178 7.01 12.34 -9.80
N TRP A 179 7.15 13.16 -8.75
CA TRP A 179 6.02 13.69 -7.99
C TRP A 179 5.11 14.50 -8.92
N VAL A 180 5.66 15.57 -9.53
CA VAL A 180 4.96 16.48 -10.47
C VAL A 180 4.33 15.72 -11.64
N LYS A 181 5.00 14.69 -12.18
CA LYS A 181 4.44 13.88 -13.26
C LYS A 181 3.09 13.26 -12.88
N LEU A 182 2.93 12.81 -11.63
CA LEU A 182 1.74 12.14 -11.14
C LEU A 182 0.73 13.12 -10.54
N THR A 183 1.19 14.08 -9.73
CA THR A 183 0.31 15.02 -9.02
C THR A 183 -0.04 16.27 -9.80
N LYS A 184 0.72 16.57 -10.87
CA LYS A 184 0.66 17.81 -11.66
C LYS A 184 1.06 19.08 -10.89
N SER A 185 1.53 18.93 -9.66
CA SER A 185 1.92 20.03 -8.76
C SER A 185 3.23 19.69 -8.05
N SER A 186 4.02 20.71 -7.73
CA SER A 186 5.18 20.55 -6.83
C SER A 186 4.79 21.02 -5.44
N LEU A 187 5.39 20.40 -4.42
CA LEU A 187 5.31 20.89 -3.03
C LEU A 187 6.44 21.88 -2.70
N ARG A 188 7.34 22.17 -3.65
CA ARG A 188 8.35 23.21 -3.45
C ARG A 188 7.67 24.54 -3.16
N GLY A 189 8.16 25.22 -2.12
CA GLY A 189 7.60 26.49 -1.65
C GLY A 189 6.52 26.34 -0.57
N LEU A 190 6.12 25.12 -0.20
CA LEU A 190 5.29 24.89 0.98
C LEU A 190 6.01 25.41 2.24
N ALA A 191 5.34 26.26 3.00
CA ALA A 191 5.83 26.83 4.25
C ALA A 191 5.09 26.24 5.46
N VAL A 192 5.68 26.39 6.65
CA VAL A 192 5.03 25.97 7.91
C VAL A 192 3.71 26.73 8.08
N GLY A 193 2.64 26.00 8.41
CA GLY A 193 1.29 26.53 8.56
C GLY A 193 0.42 26.48 7.31
N ASP A 194 1.02 26.26 6.13
CA ASP A 194 0.28 26.11 4.88
C ASP A 194 -0.62 24.87 4.91
N PRO A 195 -1.78 24.90 4.22
CA PRO A 195 -2.67 23.75 4.16
C PRO A 195 -2.03 22.58 3.40
N VAL A 196 -2.09 21.40 3.99
CA VAL A 196 -1.72 20.11 3.39
C VAL A 196 -2.99 19.43 2.91
N GLN A 197 -3.04 19.08 1.63
CA GLN A 197 -4.18 18.44 1.01
C GLN A 197 -3.78 17.09 0.40
N PHE A 198 -4.71 16.14 0.46
CA PHE A 198 -4.64 14.91 -0.31
C PHE A 198 -5.78 14.93 -1.31
N GLY A 199 -5.47 14.86 -2.59
CA GLY A 199 -6.45 14.61 -3.62
C GLY A 199 -6.30 13.22 -4.23
N HIS A 200 -7.01 13.03 -5.34
CA HIS A 200 -6.88 11.87 -6.20
C HIS A 200 -5.43 11.64 -6.69
N ALA A 201 -4.71 12.73 -6.96
CA ALA A 201 -3.36 12.66 -7.50
C ALA A 201 -2.35 12.10 -6.48
N GLU A 202 -2.44 12.53 -5.23
CA GLU A 202 -1.64 12.00 -4.12
C GLU A 202 -1.99 10.54 -3.83
N LEU A 203 -3.26 10.14 -3.99
CA LEU A 203 -3.65 8.73 -3.90
C LEU A 203 -2.97 7.89 -4.98
N ILE A 204 -3.00 8.33 -6.25
CA ILE A 204 -2.30 7.64 -7.34
C ILE A 204 -0.80 7.53 -7.04
N LEU A 205 -0.18 8.62 -6.58
CA LEU A 205 1.23 8.63 -6.20
C LEU A 205 1.50 7.63 -5.08
N CYS A 206 0.67 7.62 -4.03
CA CYS A 206 0.78 6.70 -2.91
C CYS A 206 0.70 5.24 -3.37
N LEU A 207 -0.28 4.90 -4.21
CA LEU A 207 -0.43 3.54 -4.75
C LEU A 207 0.75 3.15 -5.65
N ALA A 208 1.28 4.09 -6.44
CA ALA A 208 2.41 3.84 -7.31
C ALA A 208 3.72 3.61 -6.53
N VAL A 209 4.01 4.47 -5.54
CA VAL A 209 5.25 4.41 -4.76
C VAL A 209 5.27 3.18 -3.85
N THR A 210 4.17 2.90 -3.14
CA THR A 210 4.05 1.71 -2.28
C THR A 210 4.14 0.41 -3.09
N LYS A 211 3.51 0.34 -4.26
CA LYS A 211 3.67 -0.80 -5.19
C LYS A 211 5.12 -0.98 -5.65
N SER A 212 5.83 0.11 -5.93
CA SER A 212 7.23 0.07 -6.32
C SER A 212 8.11 -0.45 -5.18
N LEU A 213 7.92 0.11 -3.97
CA LEU A 213 8.67 -0.27 -2.77
C LEU A 213 8.37 -1.71 -2.33
N ALA A 214 7.12 -2.16 -2.39
CA ALA A 214 6.77 -3.53 -2.07
C ALA A 214 7.43 -4.55 -3.02
N ARG A 215 7.53 -4.22 -4.31
CA ARG A 215 8.29 -5.03 -5.28
C ARG A 215 9.78 -5.03 -5.01
N GLN A 216 10.34 -3.91 -4.57
CA GLN A 216 11.75 -3.84 -4.17
C GLN A 216 12.00 -4.68 -2.92
N ALA A 217 11.18 -4.53 -1.87
CA ALA A 217 11.25 -5.37 -0.67
C ALA A 217 11.17 -6.86 -1.01
N ASN A 218 10.26 -7.24 -1.91
CA ASN A 218 10.15 -8.62 -2.38
C ASN A 218 11.45 -9.15 -3.02
N ARG A 219 12.10 -8.34 -3.86
CA ARG A 219 13.39 -8.72 -4.49
C ARG A 219 14.50 -8.79 -3.45
N ILE A 220 14.58 -7.82 -2.55
CA ILE A 220 15.54 -7.80 -1.44
C ILE A 220 15.40 -9.09 -0.63
N LEU A 221 14.18 -9.45 -0.22
CA LEU A 221 13.93 -10.71 0.50
C LEU A 221 14.28 -11.96 -0.32
N ARG A 222 13.94 -11.99 -1.62
CA ARG A 222 14.28 -13.11 -2.51
C ARG A 222 15.78 -13.38 -2.50
N ASP A 223 16.57 -12.32 -2.57
CA ASP A 223 18.02 -12.40 -2.70
C ASP A 223 18.71 -12.62 -1.33
N ALA A 224 18.11 -12.10 -0.25
CA ALA A 224 18.66 -12.15 1.10
C ALA A 224 18.31 -13.42 1.88
N LEU A 225 17.07 -13.91 1.79
CA LEU A 225 16.59 -15.00 2.65
C LEU A 225 17.19 -16.37 2.25
N PRO A 226 17.51 -17.24 3.24
CA PRO A 226 18.03 -18.57 2.96
C PRO A 226 17.06 -19.43 2.12
N ARG A 227 17.58 -20.14 1.13
CA ARG A 227 16.80 -21.07 0.29
C ARG A 227 16.01 -22.12 1.08
N PRO A 228 16.53 -22.71 2.17
CA PRO A 228 15.75 -23.63 3.00
C PRO A 228 14.48 -23.00 3.59
N LEU A 229 14.55 -21.72 4.00
CA LEU A 229 13.38 -21.00 4.51
C LEU A 229 12.34 -20.83 3.40
N TRP A 230 12.77 -20.48 2.19
CA TRP A 230 11.84 -20.41 1.05
C TRP A 230 11.16 -21.75 0.76
N ALA A 231 11.89 -22.86 0.81
CA ALA A 231 11.31 -24.20 0.63
C ALA A 231 10.27 -24.51 1.73
N THR A 232 10.57 -24.21 3.00
CA THR A 232 9.62 -24.32 4.10
C THR A 232 8.37 -23.47 3.87
N MET A 233 8.52 -22.23 3.41
CA MET A 233 7.38 -21.35 3.10
C MET A 233 6.49 -21.90 1.98
N VAL A 234 7.04 -22.58 0.97
CA VAL A 234 6.20 -23.26 -0.05
C VAL A 234 5.33 -24.34 0.59
N VAL A 235 5.91 -25.13 1.49
CA VAL A 235 5.19 -26.21 2.20
C VAL A 235 4.10 -25.63 3.11
N GLU A 236 4.43 -24.59 3.88
CA GLU A 236 3.46 -23.87 4.73
C GLU A 236 2.28 -23.30 3.92
N ASP A 237 2.58 -22.69 2.77
CA ASP A 237 1.59 -22.12 1.84
C ASP A 237 0.62 -23.21 1.36
N VAL A 238 1.12 -24.36 0.90
CA VAL A 238 0.29 -25.50 0.48
C VAL A 238 -0.54 -26.06 1.63
N LEU A 239 0.03 -26.19 2.82
CA LEU A 239 -0.69 -26.73 3.98
C LEU A 239 -1.79 -25.79 4.47
N SER A 240 -1.64 -24.47 4.28
CA SER A 240 -2.68 -23.50 4.58
C SER A 240 -3.90 -23.65 3.64
N GLU A 241 -3.66 -23.93 2.36
CA GLU A 241 -4.71 -24.12 1.35
C GLU A 241 -5.29 -25.54 1.35
N HIS A 242 -4.47 -26.54 1.72
CA HIS A 242 -4.80 -27.96 1.67
C HIS A 242 -4.36 -28.72 2.95
N PRO A 243 -4.98 -28.46 4.11
CA PRO A 243 -4.51 -28.99 5.41
C PRO A 243 -4.62 -30.51 5.56
N ARG A 244 -5.40 -31.19 4.72
CA ARG A 244 -5.68 -32.64 4.80
C ARG A 244 -5.03 -33.45 3.67
N SER A 245 -4.07 -32.89 2.94
CA SER A 245 -3.39 -33.60 1.85
C SER A 245 -2.67 -34.85 2.36
N SER A 246 -2.79 -35.96 1.62
CA SER A 246 -1.94 -37.13 1.86
C SER A 246 -0.49 -36.84 1.47
N PRO A 247 0.51 -37.62 1.95
CA PRO A 247 1.92 -37.37 1.62
C PRO A 247 2.21 -37.28 0.11
N HIS A 248 1.68 -38.21 -0.69
CA HIS A 248 1.84 -38.19 -2.15
C HIS A 248 1.15 -37.00 -2.82
N GLN A 249 0.00 -36.55 -2.28
CA GLN A 249 -0.68 -35.36 -2.80
C GLN A 249 0.08 -34.08 -2.44
N LEU A 250 0.61 -34.00 -1.21
CA LEU A 250 1.36 -32.86 -0.71
C LEU A 250 2.58 -32.57 -1.58
N GLU A 251 3.36 -33.60 -1.90
CA GLU A 251 4.53 -33.47 -2.75
C GLU A 251 4.19 -32.84 -4.11
N ARG A 252 3.16 -33.37 -4.79
CA ARG A 252 2.69 -32.82 -6.08
C ARG A 252 2.22 -31.37 -5.95
N LEU A 253 1.49 -31.04 -4.88
CA LEU A 253 0.99 -29.69 -4.64
C LEU A 253 2.13 -28.70 -4.35
N VAL A 254 3.14 -29.11 -3.56
CA VAL A 254 4.33 -28.29 -3.25
C VAL A 254 5.11 -27.96 -4.52
N TYR A 255 5.37 -28.94 -5.41
CA TYR A 255 6.03 -28.65 -6.69
C TYR A 255 5.18 -27.70 -7.57
N GLY A 256 3.87 -27.90 -7.62
CA GLY A 256 2.94 -27.04 -8.34
C GLY A 256 2.97 -25.59 -7.82
N GLN A 257 2.91 -25.43 -6.50
CA GLN A 257 2.96 -24.14 -5.82
C GLN A 257 4.29 -23.44 -6.05
N ALA A 258 5.40 -24.18 -5.92
CA ALA A 258 6.74 -23.67 -6.19
C ALA A 258 6.85 -23.12 -7.61
N ARG A 259 6.38 -23.87 -8.61
CA ARG A 259 6.42 -23.46 -10.02
C ARG A 259 5.52 -22.26 -10.32
N ARG A 260 4.38 -22.13 -9.66
CA ARG A 260 3.41 -21.05 -9.93
C ARG A 260 3.77 -19.73 -9.25
N HIS A 261 4.21 -19.80 -7.99
CA HIS A 261 4.33 -18.63 -7.13
C HIS A 261 5.76 -18.33 -6.72
N TYR A 262 6.63 -19.34 -6.68
CA TYR A 262 8.02 -19.24 -6.22
C TYR A 262 9.04 -19.45 -7.35
N LYS A 263 8.58 -19.46 -8.62
CA LYS A 263 9.40 -19.70 -9.82
C LYS A 263 10.76 -18.97 -9.83
N PRO A 264 10.86 -17.67 -9.43
CA PRO A 264 12.13 -16.95 -9.50
C PRO A 264 13.23 -17.53 -8.61
N LEU A 265 12.86 -18.31 -7.59
CA LEU A 265 13.81 -18.94 -6.68
C LEU A 265 14.44 -20.20 -7.27
N GLN A 266 13.80 -20.83 -8.27
CA GLN A 266 14.28 -22.08 -8.88
C GLN A 266 14.65 -23.13 -7.82
N LEU A 267 13.74 -23.36 -6.85
CA LEU A 267 13.92 -24.38 -5.82
C LEU A 267 13.98 -25.76 -6.49
N THR A 268 14.98 -26.55 -6.11
CA THR A 268 15.19 -27.91 -6.62
C THR A 268 14.21 -28.88 -5.98
N GLU A 269 14.00 -30.02 -6.63
CA GLU A 269 13.17 -31.08 -6.07
C GLU A 269 13.72 -31.56 -4.72
N ALA A 270 15.05 -31.73 -4.62
CA ALA A 270 15.72 -32.11 -3.38
C ALA A 270 15.48 -31.12 -2.22
N GLU A 271 15.52 -29.81 -2.49
CA GLU A 271 15.23 -28.78 -1.48
C GLU A 271 13.78 -28.88 -0.97
N LEU A 272 12.82 -29.07 -1.89
CA LEU A 272 11.41 -29.19 -1.56
C LEU A 272 11.09 -30.51 -0.84
N SER A 273 11.65 -31.64 -1.28
CA SER A 273 11.52 -32.92 -0.57
C SER A 273 12.09 -32.85 0.84
N THR A 274 13.24 -32.18 1.02
CA THR A 274 13.84 -31.96 2.34
C THR A 274 12.92 -31.15 3.24
N ALA A 275 12.33 -30.07 2.73
CA ALA A 275 11.39 -29.25 3.49
C ALA A 275 10.09 -30.01 3.84
N ILE A 276 9.59 -30.87 2.93
CA ILE A 276 8.43 -31.75 3.21
C ILE A 276 8.75 -32.74 4.33
N ALA A 277 9.94 -33.34 4.30
CA ALA A 277 10.37 -34.32 5.30
C ALA A 277 10.68 -33.71 6.67
N ALA A 278 11.06 -32.43 6.73
CA ALA A 278 11.36 -31.69 7.96
C ALA A 278 10.12 -31.12 8.67
N ARG A 279 8.92 -31.32 8.12
CA ARG A 279 7.63 -30.91 8.71
C ARG A 279 7.30 -31.71 9.97
#